data_AF-A0A6C0J9I5-F1
#
_entry.id   AF-A0A6C0J9I5-F1
#
_cell.length_a   1.000
_cell.length_b   1.000
_cell.length_c   1.000
_cell.angle_alpha   90.00
_cell.angle_beta   90.00
_cell.angle_gamma   90.00
#
_symmetry.space_group_name_H-M   'P 1'
#
loop_
_entity.id
_entity.type
_entity.pdbx_description
1 polymer ?
#
loop_
_entity_poly.entity_id
_entity_poly.type
_entity_poly.pdbx_seq_one_letter_code
_entity_poly.pdbx_strand_id
1 'polypeptide(L)'
;MSNLNDAYKPLVKSNQDKLNIPVDVNSKIPLELRWHDENTKAPDPVPNGGLFGGPQAIGPYASIYVTPTATNLINNNLRSANPPPGATEQYIGTNRMGNNYIPMPGVYWYNDTHPVNKGPFAMKVVQNK
;
A
#
# COMPACT_ATOMS: atom_id res chain seq x y z
N MET A 1 26.68 21.21 -18.33
CA MET A 1 26.57 20.73 -16.94
C MET A 1 25.15 21.06 -16.50
N SER A 2 24.21 20.18 -16.17
CA SER A 2 24.17 18.74 -15.87
C SER A 2 22.76 18.24 -16.22
N ASN A 3 22.68 17.01 -16.72
CA ASN A 3 21.52 16.43 -17.41
C ASN A 3 20.31 16.12 -16.51
N LEU A 4 19.13 16.23 -17.12
CA LEU A 4 17.75 15.94 -16.68
C LEU A 4 17.46 14.46 -16.33
N ASN A 5 18.37 13.74 -15.67
CA ASN A 5 18.32 12.26 -15.61
C ASN A 5 18.00 11.61 -14.25
N ASP A 6 17.59 12.35 -13.22
CA ASP A 6 17.35 11.73 -11.90
C ASP A 6 15.89 11.37 -11.58
N ALA A 7 14.94 11.56 -12.52
CA ALA A 7 13.52 11.28 -12.26
C ALA A 7 13.04 9.89 -12.74
N TYR A 8 13.88 9.07 -13.38
CA TYR A 8 13.49 7.71 -13.75
C TYR A 8 14.72 6.82 -13.88
N LYS A 9 15.12 6.16 -12.78
CA LYS A 9 15.90 4.93 -12.88
C LYS A 9 14.92 3.76 -12.93
N PRO A 10 14.57 3.22 -14.11
CA PRO A 10 13.95 1.91 -14.16
C PRO A 10 14.98 0.94 -13.60
N LEU A 11 14.65 0.30 -12.48
CA LEU A 11 15.46 -0.78 -11.97
C LEU A 11 15.41 -1.92 -12.99
N VAL A 12 16.56 -2.09 -13.66
CA VAL A 12 16.97 -3.27 -14.44
C VAL A 12 16.50 -3.32 -15.90
N LYS A 13 17.37 -2.84 -16.80
CA LYS A 13 17.51 -3.42 -18.14
C LYS A 13 18.35 -4.71 -18.02
N SER A 14 17.72 -5.86 -17.87
CA SER A 14 18.35 -7.14 -18.24
C SER A 14 17.26 -8.17 -18.53
N ASN A 15 17.21 -8.63 -19.77
CA ASN A 15 16.46 -9.79 -20.28
C ASN A 15 14.97 -9.86 -19.90
N GLN A 16 14.15 -9.42 -20.85
CA GLN A 16 12.68 -9.40 -20.90
C GLN A 16 12.02 -10.81 -20.88
N ASP A 17 12.45 -11.70 -19.99
CA ASP A 17 11.72 -12.94 -19.71
C ASP A 17 11.21 -12.91 -18.26
N LYS A 18 9.98 -12.37 -18.11
CA LYS A 18 9.02 -12.69 -17.03
C LYS A 18 9.58 -12.81 -15.61
N LEU A 19 10.25 -11.77 -15.11
CA LEU A 19 10.56 -11.69 -13.68
C LEU A 19 9.30 -11.33 -12.90
N ASN A 20 8.83 -12.30 -12.10
CA ASN A 20 7.74 -12.14 -11.15
C ASN A 20 8.19 -11.28 -9.94
N ILE A 21 8.18 -9.96 -10.09
CA ILE A 21 8.53 -9.01 -9.02
C ILE A 21 7.28 -8.62 -8.21
N PRO A 22 7.42 -8.43 -6.89
CA PRO A 22 6.33 -7.90 -6.09
C PRO A 22 6.01 -6.48 -6.56
N VAL A 23 4.71 -6.21 -6.77
CA VAL A 23 4.19 -4.86 -7.01
C VAL A 23 4.27 -4.04 -5.71
N ASP A 24 4.23 -4.72 -4.57
CA ASP A 24 4.44 -4.10 -3.27
C ASP A 24 5.93 -3.81 -3.04
N VAL A 25 6.27 -2.53 -3.04
CA VAL A 25 7.64 -2.06 -2.85
C VAL A 25 7.95 -1.92 -1.36
N ASN A 26 9.10 -2.48 -0.94
CA ASN A 26 9.64 -2.27 0.39
C ASN A 26 10.18 -0.84 0.49
N SER A 27 9.70 -0.09 1.49
CA SER A 27 10.12 1.26 1.79
C SER A 27 10.58 1.36 3.25
N LYS A 28 11.39 2.38 3.53
CA LYS A 28 11.81 2.75 4.89
C LYS A 28 10.65 3.23 5.76
N ILE A 29 9.53 3.61 5.15
CA ILE A 29 8.32 4.04 5.86
C ILE A 29 7.51 2.80 6.27
N PRO A 30 7.14 2.66 7.56
CA PRO A 30 6.27 1.60 8.03
C PRO A 30 4.91 1.60 7.31
N LEU A 31 4.32 0.43 7.08
CA LEU A 31 3.08 0.28 6.30
C LEU A 31 1.92 1.12 6.85
N GLU A 32 1.82 1.21 8.17
CA GLU A 32 0.82 2.00 8.89
C GLU A 32 0.97 3.52 8.70
N LEU A 33 2.13 3.98 8.23
CA LEU A 33 2.42 5.40 8.01
C LEU A 33 2.48 5.77 6.52
N ARG A 34 2.32 4.84 5.57
CA ARG A 34 2.38 5.14 4.14
C ARG A 34 1.07 5.78 3.65
N TRP A 35 1.19 6.83 2.86
CA TRP A 35 0.06 7.65 2.43
C TRP A 35 -0.52 7.19 1.08
N HIS A 36 -0.14 7.83 -0.03
CA HIS A 36 -0.61 7.51 -1.39
C HIS A 36 0.42 6.79 -2.25
N ASP A 37 1.60 6.51 -1.69
CA ASP A 37 2.65 5.71 -2.30
C ASP A 37 3.56 5.13 -1.20
N GLU A 38 4.49 4.27 -1.57
CA GLU A 38 5.39 3.60 -0.63
C GLU A 38 6.41 4.55 0.03
N ASN A 39 6.73 5.68 -0.59
CA ASN A 39 7.80 6.61 -0.19
C ASN A 39 7.26 7.88 0.48
N THR A 40 5.95 8.08 0.52
CA THR A 40 5.31 9.23 1.16
C THR A 40 4.72 8.86 2.51
N LYS A 41 5.22 9.50 3.58
CA LYS A 41 4.67 9.38 4.94
C LYS A 41 3.37 10.19 5.02
N ALA A 42 2.39 9.67 5.74
CA ALA A 42 1.21 10.42 6.12
C ALA A 42 1.59 11.69 6.90
N PRO A 43 0.84 12.79 6.74
CA PRO A 43 1.07 14.01 7.49
C PRO A 43 1.05 13.77 9.00
N ASP A 44 1.86 14.52 9.72
CA ASP A 44 1.87 14.47 11.18
C ASP A 44 0.54 14.97 11.75
N PRO A 45 0.11 14.45 12.93
CA PRO A 45 -1.12 14.86 13.58
C PRO A 45 -1.20 16.36 13.81
N VAL A 46 -2.41 16.90 13.64
CA VAL A 46 -2.77 18.19 14.24
C VAL A 46 -3.21 17.99 15.70
N PRO A 47 -2.84 18.89 16.62
CA PRO A 47 -3.32 18.85 18.00
C PRO A 47 -4.85 18.80 18.07
N ASN A 48 -5.39 18.01 19.01
CA ASN A 48 -6.83 17.88 19.23
C ASN A 48 -7.64 17.51 17.98
N GLY A 49 -7.03 16.79 17.02
CA GLY A 49 -7.66 16.45 15.74
C GLY A 49 -7.99 17.67 14.86
N GLY A 50 -7.38 18.82 15.13
CA GLY A 50 -7.61 20.07 14.40
C GLY A 50 -8.87 20.82 14.80
N LEU A 51 -9.67 20.30 15.74
CA LEU A 51 -10.90 20.94 16.21
C LEU A 51 -10.60 22.15 17.13
N PHE A 52 -9.51 22.09 17.88
CA PHE A 52 -9.08 23.15 18.79
C PHE A 52 -7.59 23.46 18.63
N GLY A 53 -7.25 24.74 18.48
CA GLY A 53 -5.86 25.20 18.25
C GLY A 53 -4.96 25.29 19.49
N GLY A 54 -5.38 24.73 20.62
CA GLY A 54 -4.58 24.70 21.86
C GLY A 54 -3.58 23.53 21.89
N PRO A 55 -2.79 23.40 22.99
CA PRO A 55 -1.97 22.22 23.24
C PRO A 55 -2.80 20.93 23.18
N GLN A 56 -2.13 19.81 22.89
CA GLN A 56 -2.77 18.49 22.87
C GLN A 56 -3.40 18.18 24.23
N ALA A 57 -4.71 17.87 24.23
CA ALA A 57 -5.40 17.42 25.41
C ALA A 57 -4.83 16.09 25.91
N ILE A 58 -4.73 15.94 27.23
CA ILE A 58 -4.25 14.73 27.91
C ILE A 58 -5.34 14.25 28.87
N GLY A 59 -5.74 12.99 28.76
CA GLY A 59 -6.74 12.39 29.64
C GLY A 59 -7.47 11.22 28.97
N PRO A 60 -8.30 10.47 29.72
CA PRO A 60 -9.02 9.31 29.19
C PRO A 60 -10.05 9.66 28.11
N TYR A 61 -10.50 10.92 28.06
CA TYR A 61 -11.43 11.45 27.06
C TYR A 61 -10.74 12.34 26.02
N ALA A 62 -9.40 12.43 26.07
CA ALA A 62 -8.65 13.15 25.06
C ALA A 62 -8.62 12.35 23.77
N SER A 63 -8.61 13.04 22.63
CA SER A 63 -8.45 12.41 21.33
C SER A 63 -7.07 11.77 21.21
N ILE A 64 -7.05 10.48 20.87
CA ILE A 64 -5.84 9.77 20.48
C ILE A 64 -5.60 9.94 18.99
N TYR A 65 -4.35 10.14 18.60
CA TYR A 65 -4.00 10.20 17.19
C TYR A 65 -3.96 8.79 16.59
N VAL A 66 -4.61 8.63 15.45
CA VAL A 66 -4.48 7.47 14.58
C VAL A 66 -4.23 7.97 13.17
N THR A 67 -3.14 7.51 12.54
CA THR A 67 -2.89 7.82 11.13
C THR A 67 -3.97 7.13 10.28
N PRO A 68 -4.75 7.84 9.46
CA PRO A 68 -5.92 7.29 8.78
C PRO A 68 -5.54 6.51 7.51
N THR A 69 -4.60 5.57 7.64
CA THR A 69 -4.21 4.64 6.58
C THR A 69 -5.09 3.40 6.63
N ALA A 70 -5.24 2.71 5.50
CA ALA A 70 -5.94 1.43 5.44
C ALA A 70 -5.34 0.39 6.41
N THR A 71 -4.00 0.38 6.55
CA THR A 71 -3.31 -0.48 7.51
C THR A 71 -3.77 -0.22 8.96
N ASN A 72 -3.92 1.04 9.37
CA ASN A 72 -4.40 1.35 10.72
C ASN A 72 -5.91 1.13 10.88
N LEU A 73 -6.72 1.67 9.97
CA LEU A 73 -8.17 1.69 10.11
C LEU A 73 -8.84 0.33 9.83
N ILE A 74 -8.18 -0.54 9.06
CA ILE A 74 -8.70 -1.87 8.73
C ILE A 74 -7.88 -2.93 9.46
N ASN A 75 -6.60 -3.10 9.13
CA ASN A 75 -5.82 -4.25 9.62
C ASN A 75 -5.56 -4.20 11.13
N ASN A 76 -5.08 -3.06 11.66
CA ASN A 76 -4.77 -2.98 13.09
C ASN A 76 -6.05 -3.04 13.96
N ASN A 77 -7.14 -2.43 13.49
CA ASN A 77 -8.46 -2.55 14.14
C ASN A 77 -9.02 -3.98 14.09
N LEU A 78 -8.87 -4.70 12.98
CA LEU A 78 -9.25 -6.11 12.90
C LEU A 78 -8.41 -6.96 13.86
N ARG A 79 -7.10 -6.76 13.91
CA ARG A 79 -6.19 -7.48 14.81
C ARG A 79 -6.54 -7.30 16.28
N SER A 80 -6.96 -6.09 16.69
CA SER A 80 -7.36 -5.84 18.08
C SER A 80 -8.65 -6.55 18.47
N ALA A 81 -9.48 -6.93 17.49
CA ALA A 81 -10.71 -7.68 17.68
C ALA A 81 -10.53 -9.22 17.69
N ASN A 82 -9.29 -9.72 17.65
CA ASN A 82 -8.97 -11.16 17.57
C ASN A 82 -9.70 -11.87 16.41
N PRO A 83 -9.37 -11.51 15.15
CA PRO A 83 -10.15 -11.94 14.00
C PRO A 83 -9.82 -13.40 13.66
N PRO A 84 -10.71 -14.10 12.92
CA PRO A 84 -10.43 -15.46 12.49
C PRO A 84 -9.20 -15.52 11.58
N PRO A 85 -8.51 -16.67 11.48
CA PRO A 85 -7.37 -16.84 10.59
C PRO A 85 -7.67 -16.40 9.15
N GLY A 86 -6.74 -15.67 8.52
CA GLY A 86 -6.87 -15.16 7.15
C GLY A 86 -7.69 -13.86 7.00
N ALA A 87 -8.37 -13.37 8.04
CA ALA A 87 -9.12 -12.12 7.96
C ALA A 87 -8.24 -10.88 7.76
N THR A 88 -6.98 -10.91 8.24
CA THR A 88 -6.00 -9.82 8.07
C THR A 88 -5.33 -9.80 6.69
N GLU A 89 -5.69 -10.74 5.82
CA GLU A 89 -5.17 -10.86 4.46
C GLU A 89 -6.20 -10.41 3.41
N GLN A 90 -7.43 -10.11 3.85
CA GLN A 90 -8.51 -9.65 2.97
C GLN A 90 -8.62 -8.13 3.01
N TYR A 91 -8.04 -7.46 2.02
CA TYR A 91 -8.11 -6.01 1.87
C TYR A 91 -9.09 -5.62 0.76
N ILE A 92 -9.73 -4.46 0.93
CA ILE A 92 -10.60 -3.89 -0.08
C ILE A 92 -9.72 -3.32 -1.19
N GLY A 93 -9.74 -3.97 -2.36
CA GLY A 93 -8.99 -3.55 -3.55
C GLY A 93 -7.75 -4.41 -3.83
N THR A 94 -6.96 -3.97 -4.82
CA THR A 94 -5.73 -4.65 -5.24
C THR A 94 -4.69 -3.60 -5.64
N ASN A 95 -3.40 -3.83 -5.34
CA ASN A 95 -2.32 -2.99 -5.87
C ASN A 95 -2.10 -3.35 -7.35
N ARG A 96 -2.90 -2.72 -8.22
CA ARG A 96 -2.78 -2.80 -9.67
C ARG A 96 -2.57 -1.39 -10.23
N MET A 97 -1.87 -1.30 -11.35
CA MET A 97 -1.71 -0.05 -12.07
C MET A 97 -3.09 0.57 -12.36
N GLY A 98 -3.28 1.83 -11.95
CA GLY A 98 -4.55 2.56 -12.09
C GLY A 98 -5.44 2.54 -10.83
N ASN A 99 -5.18 1.67 -9.85
CA ASN A 99 -5.81 1.74 -8.54
C ASN A 99 -5.05 2.70 -7.62
N ASN A 100 -5.75 3.21 -6.60
CA ASN A 100 -5.09 3.93 -5.51
C ASN A 100 -4.19 2.97 -4.73
N TYR A 101 -3.00 3.46 -4.35
CA TYR A 101 -2.08 2.73 -3.49
C TYR A 101 -2.72 2.45 -2.14
N ILE A 102 -2.63 1.19 -1.71
CA ILE A 102 -3.06 0.76 -0.37
C ILE A 102 -1.97 -0.15 0.21
N PRO A 103 -1.37 0.18 1.37
CA PRO A 103 -0.44 -0.73 2.05
C PRO A 103 -1.24 -1.89 2.67
N MET A 104 -0.89 -3.12 2.28
CA MET A 104 -1.56 -4.37 2.70
C MET A 104 -0.59 -5.31 3.40
N PRO A 105 -0.34 -5.15 4.72
CA PRO A 105 0.55 -6.03 5.46
C PRO A 105 0.24 -7.52 5.27
N GLY A 106 1.26 -8.30 4.90
CA GLY A 106 1.15 -9.75 4.69
C GLY A 106 0.56 -10.17 3.34
N VAL A 107 0.10 -9.23 2.51
CA VAL A 107 -0.38 -9.50 1.14
C VAL A 107 0.61 -8.96 0.14
N TYR A 108 1.08 -9.84 -0.74
CA TYR A 108 2.04 -9.49 -1.78
C TYR A 108 1.43 -9.74 -3.16
N TRP A 109 1.27 -8.66 -3.92
CA TRP A 109 0.89 -8.70 -5.32
C TRP A 109 2.13 -8.82 -6.19
N TYR A 110 1.97 -9.49 -7.31
CA TYR A 110 3.05 -9.95 -8.17
C TYR A 110 2.69 -9.58 -9.61
N ASN A 111 3.67 -9.04 -10.36
CA ASN A 111 3.43 -8.48 -11.70
C ASN A 111 3.13 -9.56 -12.77
N ASP A 112 3.68 -10.76 -12.61
CA ASP A 112 3.39 -11.91 -13.48
C ASP A 112 3.32 -13.20 -12.65
N THR A 113 2.10 -13.60 -12.31
CA THR A 113 1.86 -14.85 -11.60
C THR A 113 1.68 -16.04 -12.53
N HIS A 114 1.71 -15.92 -13.86
CA HIS A 114 1.49 -17.05 -14.78
C HIS A 114 2.41 -18.27 -14.53
N PRO A 115 3.67 -18.11 -14.11
CA PRO A 115 4.52 -19.26 -13.77
C PRO A 115 4.07 -20.02 -12.51
N VAL A 116 3.44 -19.33 -11.56
CA VAL A 116 3.12 -19.84 -10.21
C VAL A 116 1.61 -20.07 -10.00
N ASN A 117 0.78 -19.39 -10.76
CA ASN A 117 -0.67 -19.41 -10.70
C ASN A 117 -1.24 -19.53 -12.13
N LYS A 118 -1.33 -20.76 -12.61
CA LYS A 118 -1.97 -21.12 -13.89
C LYS A 118 -3.50 -21.10 -13.79
N GLY A 119 -4.06 -20.11 -13.10
CA GLY A 119 -5.51 -19.95 -12.95
C GLY A 119 -6.22 -19.95 -14.32
N PRO A 120 -7.52 -20.30 -14.39
CA PRO A 120 -8.24 -20.52 -15.64
C PRO A 120 -8.63 -19.22 -16.35
N PHE A 121 -7.69 -18.32 -16.62
CA PHE A 121 -7.98 -17.03 -17.25
C PHE A 121 -7.23 -16.88 -18.58
N ALA A 122 -7.49 -17.80 -19.52
CA ALA A 122 -7.15 -17.58 -20.92
C ALA A 122 -8.21 -16.66 -21.56
N MET A 123 -8.03 -15.35 -21.44
CA MET A 123 -8.88 -14.41 -22.20
C MET A 123 -8.43 -14.38 -23.66
N LYS A 124 -9.22 -15.03 -24.53
CA LYS A 124 -9.07 -14.94 -25.99
C LYS A 124 -9.46 -13.53 -26.43
N VAL A 125 -8.48 -12.74 -26.86
CA VAL A 125 -8.73 -11.47 -27.57
C VAL A 125 -8.73 -11.74 -29.08
N VAL A 126 -9.71 -11.17 -29.78
CA VAL A 126 -9.81 -11.21 -31.24
C VAL A 126 -9.31 -9.86 -31.76
N GLN A 127 -8.33 -9.88 -32.66
CA GLN A 127 -7.84 -8.68 -33.31
C GLN A 127 -8.92 -8.16 -34.27
N ASN A 128 -9.47 -6.98 -34.01
CA ASN A 128 -10.30 -6.30 -35.01
C ASN A 128 -9.39 -5.83 -36.16
N LYS A 129 -9.77 -6.21 -37.38
CA LYS A 129 -9.10 -5.83 -38.62
C LYS A 129 -9.16 -4.33 -38.86
#